data_AF-A0A327NIL4-F1
#
_entry.id   AF-A0A327NIL4-F1
#
_cell.length_a   1.000
_cell.length_b   1.000
_cell.length_c   1.000
_cell.angle_alpha   90.00
_cell.angle_beta   90.00
_cell.angle_gamma   90.00
#
_symmetry.space_group_name_H-M   'P 1'
#
loop_
_entity.id
_entity.type
_entity.pdbx_description
1 polymer ?
#
loop_
_entity_poly.entity_id
_entity_poly.type
_entity_poly.pdbx_seq_one_letter_code
_entity_poly.pdbx_strand_id
1 'polypeptide(L)'
;MKTLLLTLLLVSFGMNLQAQIRQIEYGWDTDKGHGLNTLVNVTSTGTDADVNLNVPMQGLANGYHLLFIRTRDAHSLWSHTYLRLVNVLTGSVPAKIVKIDYTYTQSGTLVGQYTYKLPNPATSVQLTVPGDISQLVANNTYTLSIWATDENGTRSQVYQQTFKYRAVDCKGLAITVQGANAICVGSNTVLTAAVSGGNPPHL
;
A
#
# COMPACT_ATOMS: atom_id res chain seq x y z
N MET A 1 -46.73 72.21 -15.09
CA MET A 1 -45.28 71.87 -15.14
C MET A 1 -44.96 71.08 -13.89
N LYS A 2 -45.18 69.75 -13.86
CA LYS A 2 -44.14 68.71 -14.01
C LYS A 2 -42.80 69.09 -13.37
N THR A 3 -42.68 68.92 -12.05
CA THR A 3 -41.38 68.77 -11.39
C THR A 3 -41.24 67.33 -10.91
N LEU A 4 -40.24 66.70 -11.51
CA LEU A 4 -39.84 65.31 -11.46
C LEU A 4 -39.39 64.95 -10.03
N LEU A 5 -40.10 64.05 -9.36
CA LEU A 5 -39.65 63.47 -8.10
C LEU A 5 -38.56 62.45 -8.42
N LEU A 6 -37.30 62.83 -8.22
CA LEU A 6 -36.15 61.95 -8.40
C LEU A 6 -36.07 60.99 -7.19
N THR A 7 -36.74 59.85 -7.28
CA THR A 7 -36.59 58.76 -6.33
C THR A 7 -35.17 58.19 -6.46
N LEU A 8 -34.30 58.56 -5.52
CA LEU A 8 -32.99 57.95 -5.33
C LEU A 8 -33.20 56.50 -4.87
N LEU A 9 -33.30 55.59 -5.82
CA LEU A 9 -33.25 54.15 -5.58
C LEU A 9 -31.82 53.83 -5.11
N LEU A 10 -31.61 53.79 -3.80
CA LEU A 10 -30.47 53.10 -3.21
C LEU A 10 -30.60 51.63 -3.59
N VAL A 11 -30.05 51.27 -4.75
CA VAL A 11 -29.70 49.89 -5.04
C VAL A 11 -28.61 49.58 -4.03
N SER A 12 -29.00 48.94 -2.93
CA SER A 12 -28.07 48.27 -2.05
C SER A 12 -27.36 47.24 -2.91
N PHE A 13 -26.22 47.64 -3.47
CA PHE A 13 -25.26 46.71 -4.01
C PHE A 13 -24.78 45.93 -2.80
N GLY A 14 -25.48 44.84 -2.49
CA GLY A 14 -25.06 43.89 -1.48
C GLY A 14 -23.69 43.41 -1.92
N MET A 15 -22.65 44.02 -1.38
CA MET A 15 -21.31 43.45 -1.44
C MET A 15 -21.49 42.07 -0.83
N ASN A 16 -21.47 41.04 -1.66
CA ASN A 16 -21.30 39.68 -1.19
C ASN A 16 -19.91 39.66 -0.56
N LEU A 17 -19.84 40.01 0.73
CA LEU A 17 -18.70 39.74 1.59
C LEU A 17 -18.70 38.24 1.81
N GLN A 18 -18.37 37.53 0.73
CA GLN A 18 -18.28 36.09 0.74
C GLN A 18 -17.22 35.75 1.79
N ALA A 19 -17.61 35.01 2.82
CA ALA A 19 -16.75 34.58 3.92
C ALA A 19 -15.75 33.55 3.40
N GLN A 20 -14.81 34.02 2.60
CA GLN A 20 -13.82 33.18 1.95
C GLN A 20 -12.99 32.49 3.01
N ILE A 21 -12.81 31.18 2.87
CA ILE A 21 -11.94 30.41 3.74
C ILE A 21 -10.50 30.87 3.49
N ARG A 22 -9.85 31.36 4.54
CA ARG A 22 -8.46 31.87 4.49
C ARG A 22 -7.45 30.94 5.13
N GLN A 23 -7.91 30.12 6.08
CA GLN A 23 -7.03 29.29 6.85
C GLN A 23 -7.69 27.97 7.20
N ILE A 24 -6.88 26.91 7.27
CA ILE A 24 -7.23 25.63 7.87
C ILE A 24 -6.33 25.46 9.09
N GLU A 25 -6.89 24.99 10.19
CA GLU A 25 -6.15 24.54 11.37
C GLU A 25 -6.39 23.05 11.58
N TYR A 26 -5.32 22.30 11.83
CA TYR A 26 -5.42 20.88 12.17
C TYR A 26 -4.44 20.47 13.27
N GLY A 27 -4.69 19.30 13.85
CA GLY A 27 -3.76 18.65 14.78
C GLY A 27 -4.21 17.24 15.15
N TRP A 28 -3.42 16.60 16.02
CA TRP A 28 -3.63 15.23 16.47
C TRP A 28 -3.84 15.20 17.99
N ASP A 29 -4.83 14.43 18.43
CA ASP A 29 -5.17 14.03 19.81
C ASP A 29 -5.55 15.16 20.79
N THR A 30 -4.81 16.26 20.83
CA THR A 30 -5.04 17.39 21.75
C THR A 30 -5.18 18.70 20.98
N ASP A 31 -6.36 19.31 21.07
CA ASP A 31 -6.59 20.66 20.55
C ASP A 31 -6.13 21.71 21.57
N LYS A 32 -5.13 22.51 21.20
CA LYS A 32 -4.59 23.59 22.05
C LYS A 32 -5.44 24.86 22.05
N GLY A 33 -6.54 24.88 21.31
CA GLY A 33 -7.39 26.06 21.10
C GLY A 33 -7.14 26.76 19.77
N HIS A 34 -8.01 27.71 19.45
CA HIS A 34 -8.07 28.37 18.14
C HIS A 34 -6.78 29.15 17.83
N GLY A 35 -6.15 28.86 16.69
CA GLY A 35 -4.92 29.54 16.26
C GLY A 35 -3.64 29.07 16.95
N LEU A 36 -3.68 27.96 17.69
CA LEU A 36 -2.56 27.45 18.51
C LEU A 36 -2.03 26.07 18.05
N ASN A 37 -2.63 25.48 17.02
CA ASN A 37 -2.19 24.24 16.39
C ASN A 37 -1.54 24.53 15.03
N THR A 38 -1.52 23.54 14.13
CA THR A 38 -0.89 23.70 12.81
C THR A 38 -1.81 24.47 11.87
N LEU A 39 -1.34 25.63 11.41
CA LEU A 39 -2.08 26.52 10.51
C LEU A 39 -1.62 26.39 9.06
N VAL A 40 -2.56 26.32 8.13
CA VAL A 40 -2.32 26.27 6.69
C VAL A 40 -3.12 27.37 6.04
N ASN A 41 -2.42 28.31 5.40
CA ASN A 41 -3.07 29.37 4.64
C ASN A 41 -3.60 28.81 3.33
N VAL A 42 -4.84 29.18 3.00
CA VAL A 42 -5.51 28.73 1.79
C VAL A 42 -6.02 29.92 1.00
N THR A 43 -5.91 29.82 -0.31
CA THR A 43 -6.42 30.82 -1.24
C THR A 43 -7.72 30.28 -1.83
N SER A 44 -8.85 30.53 -1.17
CA SER A 44 -10.16 30.28 -1.76
C SER A 44 -10.70 31.54 -2.44
N THR A 45 -11.41 31.34 -3.55
CA THR A 45 -12.18 32.41 -4.22
C THR A 45 -13.63 32.47 -3.73
N GLY A 46 -14.09 31.48 -2.95
CA GLY A 46 -15.46 31.42 -2.43
C GLY A 46 -15.58 30.94 -0.97
N THR A 47 -16.82 30.81 -0.51
CA THR A 47 -17.26 30.31 0.82
C THR A 47 -17.00 28.83 1.01
N ASP A 48 -16.85 28.10 -0.10
CA ASP A 48 -16.40 26.71 -0.13
C ASP A 48 -15.00 26.65 -0.74
N ALA A 49 -14.21 25.67 -0.31
CA ALA A 49 -12.86 25.45 -0.81
C ALA A 49 -12.56 23.95 -0.86
N ASP A 50 -12.27 23.43 -2.06
CA ASP A 50 -11.69 22.11 -2.22
C ASP A 50 -10.17 22.21 -2.04
N VAL A 51 -9.68 21.77 -0.88
CA VAL A 51 -8.27 21.85 -0.52
C VAL A 51 -7.70 20.46 -0.33
N ASN A 52 -6.74 20.09 -1.18
CA ASN A 52 -5.93 18.90 -0.98
C ASN A 52 -4.87 19.18 0.09
N LEU A 53 -5.19 18.86 1.34
CA LEU A 53 -4.30 19.06 2.48
C LEU A 53 -3.48 17.79 2.75
N ASN A 54 -2.14 17.91 2.71
CA ASN A 54 -1.24 16.88 3.21
C ASN A 54 -1.05 17.06 4.73
N VAL A 55 -1.60 16.15 5.53
CA VAL A 55 -1.48 16.14 6.99
C VAL A 55 -0.36 15.18 7.40
N PRO A 56 0.78 15.66 7.93
CA PRO A 56 1.87 14.79 8.37
C PRO A 56 1.42 13.92 9.55
N MET A 57 1.81 12.64 9.51
CA MET A 57 1.60 11.65 10.58
C MET A 57 2.91 11.30 11.30
N GLN A 58 3.99 12.02 11.02
CA GLN A 58 5.33 11.75 11.56
C GLN A 58 5.33 11.99 13.07
N GLY A 59 5.87 11.02 13.84
CA GLY A 59 5.94 11.10 15.30
C GLY A 59 4.69 10.60 16.04
N LEU A 60 3.62 10.21 15.33
CA LEU A 60 2.51 9.48 15.94
C LEU A 60 2.90 8.02 16.18
N ALA A 61 2.45 7.47 17.31
CA ALA A 61 2.67 6.07 17.65
C ALA A 61 1.72 5.15 16.87
N ASN A 62 1.93 3.83 16.99
CA ASN A 62 0.91 2.87 16.55
C ASN A 62 -0.34 3.01 17.42
N GLY A 63 -1.50 3.13 16.80
CA GLY A 63 -2.77 3.18 17.53
C GLY A 63 -3.81 4.07 16.88
N TYR A 64 -4.92 4.28 17.59
CA TYR A 64 -5.96 5.21 17.19
C TYR A 64 -5.62 6.62 17.65
N HIS A 65 -5.60 7.54 16.70
CA HIS A 65 -5.37 8.97 16.90
C HIS A 65 -6.59 9.75 16.42
N LEU A 66 -6.87 10.87 17.08
CA LEU A 66 -7.95 11.76 16.68
C LEU A 66 -7.38 12.91 15.85
N LEU A 67 -7.68 12.93 14.56
CA LEU A 67 -7.47 14.11 13.73
C LEU A 67 -8.58 15.12 14.00
N PHE A 68 -8.21 16.35 14.30
CA PHE A 68 -9.15 17.47 14.29
C PHE A 68 -8.77 18.47 13.21
N ILE A 69 -9.78 19.09 12.60
CA ILE A 69 -9.62 20.10 11.55
C ILE A 69 -10.73 21.15 11.67
N ARG A 70 -10.38 22.42 11.50
CA ARG A 70 -11.33 23.54 11.40
C ARG A 70 -10.83 24.57 10.41
N THR A 71 -11.71 25.43 9.94
CA THR A 71 -11.37 26.51 9.01
C THR A 71 -11.60 27.87 9.66
N ARG A 72 -10.92 28.88 9.12
CA ARG A 72 -11.13 30.29 9.48
C ARG A 72 -11.43 31.09 8.22
N ASP A 73 -12.45 31.92 8.29
CA ASP A 73 -12.86 32.78 7.18
C ASP A 73 -12.09 34.12 7.15
N ALA A 74 -12.37 34.92 6.12
CA ALA A 74 -11.81 36.26 5.95
C ALA A 74 -12.23 37.26 7.03
N HIS A 75 -13.29 36.97 7.79
CA HIS A 75 -13.75 37.76 8.93
C HIS A 75 -13.16 37.29 10.25
N SER A 76 -12.14 36.41 10.19
CA SER A 76 -11.48 35.86 11.37
C SER A 76 -12.34 34.96 12.25
N LEU A 77 -13.48 34.48 11.73
CA LEU A 77 -14.40 33.57 12.41
C LEU A 77 -14.01 32.11 12.13
N TRP A 78 -14.11 31.29 13.17
CA TRP A 78 -13.76 29.86 13.09
C TRP A 78 -15.01 29.01 12.81
N SER A 79 -14.83 27.97 12.00
CA SER A 79 -15.84 26.92 11.83
C SER A 79 -15.99 26.05 13.07
N HIS A 80 -16.99 25.17 13.05
CA HIS A 80 -16.98 23.99 13.92
C HIS A 80 -15.74 23.12 13.65
N THR A 81 -15.25 22.45 14.69
CA THR A 81 -14.19 21.46 14.56
C THR A 81 -14.77 20.14 14.03
N TYR A 82 -14.25 19.69 12.90
CA TYR A 82 -14.49 18.35 12.40
C TYR A 82 -13.47 17.38 13.00
N LEU A 83 -13.94 16.19 13.39
CA LEU A 83 -13.15 15.16 14.05
C LEU A 83 -13.16 13.88 13.23
N ARG A 84 -12.01 13.23 13.13
CA ARG A 84 -11.87 11.93 12.48
C ARG A 84 -10.94 11.02 13.26
N LEU A 85 -11.43 9.83 13.60
CA LEU A 85 -10.58 8.79 14.18
C LEU A 85 -9.75 8.14 13.05
N VAL A 86 -8.45 8.07 13.24
CA VAL A 86 -7.48 7.52 12.28
C VAL A 86 -6.63 6.48 13.00
N ASN A 87 -6.49 5.30 12.41
CA ASN A 87 -5.56 4.29 12.91
C ASN A 87 -4.20 4.50 12.24
N VAL A 88 -3.19 4.84 13.03
CA VAL A 88 -1.81 5.04 12.58
C VAL A 88 -1.01 3.76 12.84
N LEU A 89 -0.25 3.35 11.83
CA LEU A 89 0.69 2.25 11.90
C LEU A 89 2.05 2.74 11.36
N THR A 90 3.03 2.92 12.24
CA THR A 90 4.43 3.22 11.94
C THR A 90 5.05 2.02 11.21
N GLY A 91 5.34 2.20 9.92
CA GLY A 91 5.96 1.17 9.06
C GLY A 91 5.72 1.26 7.54
N SER A 92 5.13 2.34 7.00
CA SER A 92 4.56 2.32 5.64
C SER A 92 5.25 3.24 4.61
N VAL A 93 6.55 3.10 4.39
CA VAL A 93 7.01 2.78 3.03
C VAL A 93 7.20 1.27 3.10
N PRO A 94 6.49 0.44 2.29
CA PRO A 94 6.65 -1.00 2.42
C PRO A 94 8.13 -1.31 2.18
N ALA A 95 8.79 -1.90 3.18
CA ALA A 95 10.18 -2.27 3.06
C ALA A 95 10.33 -3.15 1.81
N LYS A 96 11.28 -2.80 0.95
CA LYS A 96 11.43 -3.53 -0.31
C LYS A 96 11.96 -4.93 -0.02
N ILE A 97 11.34 -5.94 -0.60
CA ILE A 97 11.80 -7.31 -0.58
C ILE A 97 13.09 -7.39 -1.39
N VAL A 98 14.16 -7.92 -0.79
CA VAL A 98 15.48 -8.07 -1.42
C VAL A 98 15.82 -9.52 -1.73
N LYS A 99 15.20 -10.48 -1.03
CA LYS A 99 15.36 -11.92 -1.31
C LYS A 99 14.13 -12.73 -0.94
N ILE A 100 14.01 -13.89 -1.56
CA ILE A 100 13.05 -14.95 -1.25
C ILE A 100 13.83 -16.23 -0.91
N ASP A 101 13.52 -16.84 0.22
CA ASP A 101 14.01 -18.17 0.60
C ASP A 101 12.85 -19.17 0.44
N TYR A 102 13.10 -20.34 -0.15
CA TYR A 102 12.08 -21.38 -0.30
C TYR A 102 12.62 -22.80 -0.13
N THR A 103 11.77 -23.69 0.35
CA THR A 103 12.10 -25.10 0.62
C THR A 103 11.03 -26.04 0.09
N TYR A 104 11.46 -27.25 -0.31
CA TYR A 104 10.57 -28.37 -0.59
C TYR A 104 10.73 -29.43 0.50
N THR A 105 9.61 -29.90 1.05
CA THR A 105 9.59 -31.05 1.96
C THR A 105 8.70 -32.17 1.42
N GLN A 106 9.08 -33.41 1.70
CA GLN A 106 8.28 -34.61 1.43
C GLN A 106 7.99 -35.29 2.76
N SER A 107 6.72 -35.38 3.13
CA SER A 107 6.30 -35.96 4.43
C SER A 107 7.05 -35.37 5.63
N GLY A 108 7.37 -34.07 5.59
CA GLY A 108 8.11 -33.36 6.63
C GLY A 108 9.65 -33.38 6.48
N THR A 109 10.21 -34.23 5.63
CA THR A 109 11.66 -34.27 5.38
C THR A 109 12.05 -33.24 4.33
N LEU A 110 13.08 -32.43 4.62
CA LEU A 110 13.64 -31.47 3.66
C LEU A 110 14.28 -32.20 2.48
N VAL A 111 13.84 -31.87 1.26
CA VAL A 111 14.38 -32.43 0.01
C VAL A 111 15.01 -31.38 -0.87
N GLY A 112 14.85 -30.09 -0.56
CA GLY A 112 15.48 -29.00 -1.31
C GLY A 112 15.33 -27.65 -0.62
N GLN A 113 16.33 -26.78 -0.75
CA GLN A 113 16.36 -25.44 -0.17
C GLN A 113 17.10 -24.46 -1.10
N TYR A 114 16.50 -23.29 -1.30
CA TYR A 114 16.97 -22.30 -2.27
C TYR A 114 16.78 -20.88 -1.78
N THR A 115 17.60 -19.98 -2.33
CA THR A 115 17.50 -18.53 -2.13
C THR A 115 17.50 -17.84 -3.50
N TYR A 116 16.50 -17.00 -3.75
CA TYR A 116 16.43 -16.10 -4.90
C TYR A 116 16.64 -14.66 -4.44
N LYS A 117 17.70 -14.01 -4.92
CA LYS A 117 17.94 -12.58 -4.68
C LYS A 117 17.25 -11.78 -5.77
N LEU A 118 16.48 -10.75 -5.38
CA LEU A 118 15.78 -9.91 -6.33
C LEU A 118 16.78 -8.99 -7.06
N PRO A 119 16.75 -8.94 -8.41
CA PRO A 119 17.58 -7.99 -9.16
C PRO A 119 17.21 -6.53 -8.89
N ASN A 120 15.93 -6.27 -8.63
CA ASN A 120 15.41 -4.96 -8.23
C ASN A 120 14.51 -5.12 -7.01
N PRO A 121 14.86 -4.53 -5.84
CA PRO A 121 14.01 -4.60 -4.65
C PRO A 121 12.61 -4.02 -4.90
N ALA A 122 11.58 -4.70 -4.43
CA ALA A 122 10.18 -4.34 -4.69
C ALA A 122 9.28 -4.61 -3.47
N THR A 123 8.17 -3.90 -3.36
CA THR A 123 7.23 -4.01 -2.21
C THR A 123 6.29 -5.21 -2.31
N SER A 124 6.18 -5.80 -3.49
CA SER A 124 5.50 -7.06 -3.76
C SER A 124 6.21 -7.78 -4.91
N VAL A 125 6.16 -9.11 -4.91
CA VAL A 125 6.83 -9.93 -5.91
C VAL A 125 5.87 -11.00 -6.39
N GLN A 126 5.68 -11.09 -7.71
CA GLN A 126 5.07 -12.24 -8.36
C GLN A 126 6.22 -13.17 -8.75
N LEU A 127 6.38 -14.27 -8.02
CA LEU A 127 7.43 -15.23 -8.31
C LEU A 127 6.79 -16.43 -9.01
N THR A 128 7.29 -16.75 -10.20
CA THR A 128 7.14 -18.08 -10.78
C THR A 128 8.25 -18.93 -10.19
N VAL A 129 7.90 -19.86 -9.30
CA VAL A 129 8.89 -20.72 -8.62
C VAL A 129 9.10 -22.02 -9.40
N PRO A 130 10.17 -22.12 -10.20
CA PRO A 130 10.87 -23.38 -10.38
C PRO A 130 12.34 -23.17 -10.02
N GLY A 131 12.72 -23.55 -8.79
CA GLY A 131 14.13 -23.78 -8.48
C GLY A 131 14.66 -25.00 -9.21
N ASP A 132 15.88 -25.43 -8.89
CA ASP A 132 16.31 -26.77 -9.30
C ASP A 132 15.34 -27.81 -8.68
N ILE A 133 14.56 -28.46 -9.53
CA ILE A 133 13.57 -29.48 -9.15
C ILE A 133 14.08 -30.88 -9.45
N SER A 134 15.37 -31.05 -9.75
CA SER A 134 15.99 -32.37 -10.01
C SER A 134 15.77 -33.38 -8.89
N GLN A 135 15.64 -32.90 -7.65
CA GLN A 135 15.34 -33.72 -6.46
C GLN A 135 13.86 -34.12 -6.31
N LEU A 136 12.95 -33.52 -7.08
CA LEU A 136 11.52 -33.83 -6.99
C LEU A 136 11.20 -35.04 -7.88
N VAL A 137 10.62 -36.06 -7.29
CA VAL A 137 10.26 -37.31 -7.96
C VAL A 137 8.78 -37.30 -8.30
N ALA A 138 8.46 -37.71 -9.54
CA ALA A 138 7.09 -37.74 -10.05
C ALA A 138 6.14 -38.53 -9.14
N ASN A 139 4.89 -38.09 -9.10
CA ASN A 139 3.79 -38.67 -8.32
C ASN A 139 3.91 -38.57 -6.79
N ASN A 140 4.97 -37.95 -6.27
CA ASN A 140 5.06 -37.60 -4.87
C ASN A 140 4.37 -36.27 -4.57
N THR A 141 3.94 -36.13 -3.33
CA THR A 141 3.37 -34.90 -2.78
C THR A 141 4.46 -34.16 -2.02
N TYR A 142 4.61 -32.87 -2.31
CA TYR A 142 5.58 -31.99 -1.69
C TYR A 142 4.89 -30.79 -1.07
N THR A 143 5.49 -30.25 -0.02
CA THR A 143 5.11 -28.94 0.55
C THR A 143 6.19 -27.92 0.20
N LEU A 144 5.80 -26.89 -0.54
CA LEU A 144 6.60 -25.69 -0.78
C LEU A 144 6.38 -24.72 0.38
N SER A 145 7.46 -24.28 1.03
CA SER A 145 7.43 -23.21 2.02
C SER A 145 8.25 -22.02 1.52
N ILE A 146 7.71 -20.81 1.63
CA ILE A 146 8.30 -19.57 1.08
C ILE A 146 8.37 -18.50 2.16
N TRP A 147 9.50 -17.79 2.21
CA TRP A 147 9.70 -16.60 3.03
C TRP A 147 10.27 -15.46 2.19
N ALA A 148 9.74 -14.26 2.34
CA ALA A 148 10.39 -13.04 1.87
C ALA A 148 11.28 -12.46 2.96
N THR A 149 12.38 -11.81 2.57
CA THR A 149 13.17 -10.96 3.46
C THR A 149 13.30 -9.56 2.84
N ASP A 150 13.02 -8.55 3.64
CA ASP A 150 13.11 -7.15 3.23
C ASP A 150 14.53 -6.57 3.34
N GLU A 151 14.70 -5.33 2.88
CA GLU A 151 15.96 -4.58 2.92
C GLU A 151 16.49 -4.31 4.34
N ASN A 152 15.64 -4.47 5.36
CA ASN A 152 16.02 -4.34 6.77
C ASN A 152 16.39 -5.70 7.39
N GLY A 153 16.33 -6.79 6.62
CA GLY A 153 16.60 -8.15 7.11
C GLY A 153 15.40 -8.80 7.81
N THR A 154 14.23 -8.17 7.81
CA THR A 154 13.00 -8.71 8.41
C THR A 154 12.43 -9.80 7.52
N ARG A 155 12.10 -10.95 8.11
CA ARG A 155 11.51 -12.09 7.40
C ARG A 155 10.00 -12.10 7.53
N SER A 156 9.31 -12.39 6.42
CA SER A 156 7.85 -12.58 6.43
C SER A 156 7.45 -13.84 7.21
N GLN A 157 6.14 -13.96 7.44
CA GLN A 157 5.57 -15.27 7.74
C GLN A 157 5.79 -16.25 6.58
N VAL A 158 5.75 -17.54 6.91
CA VAL A 158 5.85 -18.59 5.90
C VAL A 158 4.55 -18.69 5.11
N TYR A 159 4.66 -18.67 3.78
CA TYR A 159 3.59 -19.14 2.91
C TYR A 159 3.85 -20.61 2.58
N GLN A 160 2.86 -21.48 2.79
CA GLN A 160 2.97 -22.92 2.51
C GLN A 160 1.91 -23.37 1.52
N GLN A 161 2.33 -24.19 0.57
CA GLN A 161 1.45 -24.83 -0.39
C GLN A 161 1.88 -26.28 -0.62
N THR A 162 0.93 -27.19 -0.49
CA THR A 162 1.14 -28.59 -0.85
C THR A 162 0.71 -28.84 -2.29
N PHE A 163 1.51 -29.58 -3.04
CA PHE A 163 1.24 -29.94 -4.42
C PHE A 163 1.75 -31.35 -4.74
N LYS A 164 1.07 -32.01 -5.68
CA LYS A 164 1.56 -33.28 -6.23
C LYS A 164 2.44 -32.99 -7.43
N TYR A 165 3.71 -33.33 -7.36
CA TYR A 165 4.60 -33.19 -8.50
C TYR A 165 4.24 -34.25 -9.53
N ARG A 166 3.99 -33.82 -10.77
CA ARG A 166 3.81 -34.71 -11.91
C ARG A 166 4.98 -34.47 -12.83
N ALA A 167 5.77 -35.51 -13.11
CA ALA A 167 6.61 -35.45 -14.29
C ALA A 167 5.68 -35.40 -15.51
N VAL A 168 5.95 -34.46 -16.41
CA VAL A 168 5.35 -34.49 -17.73
C VAL A 168 6.05 -35.64 -18.46
N ASP A 169 5.32 -36.72 -18.70
CA ASP A 169 5.83 -37.85 -19.48
C ASP A 169 5.92 -37.40 -20.95
N CYS A 170 7.14 -37.17 -21.44
CA CYS A 170 7.38 -36.90 -22.87
C CYS A 170 7.36 -38.18 -23.73
N LYS A 171 6.68 -39.24 -23.29
CA LYS A 171 6.57 -40.49 -24.04
C LYS A 171 5.58 -40.32 -25.21
N GLY A 172 6.11 -39.81 -26.32
CA GLY A 172 5.37 -39.64 -27.57
C GLY A 172 6.14 -38.94 -28.70
N LEU A 173 7.27 -38.28 -28.42
CA LEU A 173 8.13 -37.71 -29.46
C LEU A 173 9.44 -38.50 -29.55
N ALA A 174 9.36 -39.67 -30.19
CA ALA A 174 10.56 -40.33 -30.70
C ALA A 174 11.08 -39.51 -31.90
N ILE A 175 11.93 -38.53 -31.64
CA ILE A 175 12.89 -38.05 -32.65
C ILE A 175 14.20 -38.75 -32.33
N THR A 176 14.59 -39.68 -33.20
CA THR A 176 15.90 -40.32 -33.17
C THR A 176 16.94 -39.25 -33.48
N VAL A 177 17.52 -38.63 -32.45
CA VAL A 177 18.77 -37.89 -32.61
C VAL A 177 19.88 -38.83 -32.19
N GLN A 178 20.60 -39.35 -33.19
CA GLN A 178 21.78 -40.16 -33.00
C GLN A 178 22.85 -39.29 -32.30
N GLY A 179 23.11 -39.54 -31.01
CA GLY A 179 24.31 -39.05 -30.31
C GLY A 179 24.14 -38.01 -29.20
N ALA A 180 22.94 -37.60 -28.79
CA ALA A 180 22.76 -36.76 -27.61
C ALA A 180 21.61 -37.27 -26.75
N ASN A 181 21.85 -37.44 -25.44
CA ASN A 181 20.81 -37.76 -24.47
C ASN A 181 19.65 -36.78 -24.67
N ALA A 182 18.45 -37.31 -24.88
CA ALA A 182 17.26 -36.54 -25.16
C ALA A 182 16.98 -35.55 -24.02
N ILE A 183 17.33 -34.28 -24.22
CA ILE A 183 16.96 -33.19 -23.29
C ILE A 183 15.55 -32.76 -23.68
N CYS A 184 14.57 -33.19 -22.91
CA CYS A 184 13.26 -32.54 -22.88
C CYS A 184 13.21 -31.66 -21.62
N VAL A 185 13.41 -30.36 -21.82
CA VAL A 185 13.25 -29.34 -20.78
C VAL A 185 11.76 -29.27 -20.42
N GLY A 186 11.43 -29.62 -19.18
CA GLY A 186 10.07 -29.82 -18.71
C GLY A 186 9.19 -28.58 -18.85
N SER A 187 7.92 -28.81 -19.20
CA SER A 187 6.87 -27.78 -19.17
C SER A 187 6.78 -27.20 -17.77
N ASN A 188 7.09 -25.91 -17.64
CA ASN A 188 6.98 -25.18 -16.38
C ASN A 188 5.54 -25.25 -15.86
N THR A 189 5.31 -25.94 -14.75
CA THR A 189 4.11 -25.69 -13.94
C THR A 189 4.34 -24.34 -13.29
N VAL A 190 3.64 -23.31 -13.78
CA VAL A 190 3.74 -21.95 -13.24
C VAL A 190 3.04 -21.93 -11.89
N LEU A 191 3.82 -22.08 -10.82
CA LEU A 191 3.39 -21.75 -9.47
C LEU A 191 3.60 -20.26 -9.27
N THR A 192 2.52 -19.48 -9.30
CA THR A 192 2.54 -18.05 -8.98
C THR A 192 2.34 -17.89 -7.48
N ALA A 193 3.39 -17.50 -6.77
CA ALA A 193 3.28 -17.09 -5.36
C ALA A 193 3.34 -15.57 -5.29
N ALA A 194 2.27 -14.95 -4.79
CA ALA A 194 2.25 -13.53 -4.43
C ALA A 194 2.76 -13.42 -2.99
N VAL A 195 3.96 -12.87 -2.80
CA VAL A 195 4.51 -12.62 -1.47
C VAL A 195 4.52 -11.10 -1.25
N SER A 196 3.81 -10.64 -0.21
CA SER A 196 3.84 -9.26 0.23
C SER A 196 4.69 -9.15 1.49
N GLY A 197 5.40 -8.04 1.67
CA GLY A 197 6.22 -7.75 2.86
C GLY A 197 5.39 -7.44 4.11
N GLY A 198 4.19 -8.02 4.25
CA GLY A 198 3.28 -7.74 5.35
C GLY A 198 3.76 -8.32 6.68
N ASN A 199 3.55 -7.53 7.74
CA ASN A 199 3.84 -7.88 9.13
C ASN A 199 3.15 -9.22 9.52
N PRO A 200 3.71 -10.00 10.48
CA PRO A 200 3.04 -11.18 11.03
C PRO A 200 1.60 -10.91 11.49
N PRO A 201 0.67 -11.86 11.35
CA PRO A 201 -0.55 -11.82 12.14
C PRO A 201 -0.12 -11.97 13.60
N HIS A 202 -0.35 -10.92 14.39
CA HIS A 202 -0.38 -11.06 15.83
C HIS A 202 -1.57 -11.96 16.19
N LEU A 203 -1.28 -13.02 16.97
CA LEU A 203 -2.27 -13.93 17.57
C LEU A 203 -3.30 -13.17 18.41
#